data_AF-A0A4Q4N8V5-F1
#
_entry.id   AF-A0A4Q4N8V5-F1
#
_cell.length_a   1.000
_cell.length_b   1.000
_cell.length_c   1.000
_cell.angle_alpha   90.00
_cell.angle_beta   90.00
_cell.angle_gamma   90.00
#
_symmetry.space_group_name_H-M   'P 1'
#
loop_
_entity.id
_entity.type
_entity.pdbx_description
1 polymer ?
#
loop_
_entity_poly.entity_id
_entity_poly.type
_entity_poly.pdbx_seq_one_letter_code
_entity_poly.pdbx_strand_id
1 'polypeptide(L)'
;MADSDSSDEEETKEQCFRKSLSFAQKKSTFERTCCYFIPEGVLSGLVTVQTIKDVLHIANPTPAEDELIDFVKTRASKVFAIALWAKVENPKRMMAYFKSKNLDDNDLPITDPNSIWSKRSWYNDLIEHQWRFYAAIFSTAKYNLDLEESCILPFTSKGGDDGRGSFGVVSKYLVHRNHMEPALQDDSYFAVKEIQATEDAQEVAEHWEKEVKALRTMNRLDQEHIVRFITAFRRRRQHGGDEHYLMFEWADGGNLRNLWKNMPSPTLTAPLVKDVIKQVLGLAKALDAAHNLNATGASYRHGDLKPENILVFNKGGLIGTLKIGDWGEAREHGQATEMRPSKTTAKYGTRRYEAPEVETGVTPKWLGQSTKRRSRLYDIWAMGCITLELTIWLLYGAEGLGRFDRELGFGSFY
;
A
#
# COMPACT_ATOMS: atom_id res chain seq x y z
N MET A 1 56.05 -6.96 -33.71
CA MET A 1 54.71 -7.43 -34.14
C MET A 1 54.35 -8.55 -33.19
N ALA A 2 53.64 -8.21 -32.12
CA ALA A 2 52.99 -9.16 -31.25
C ALA A 2 51.51 -8.98 -31.53
N ASP A 3 50.92 -9.90 -32.28
CA ASP A 3 49.47 -9.97 -32.45
C ASP A 3 48.88 -10.37 -31.10
N SER A 4 48.17 -9.42 -30.49
CA SER A 4 47.24 -9.67 -29.41
C SER A 4 46.02 -10.33 -30.03
N ASP A 5 45.95 -11.65 -29.88
CA ASP A 5 44.80 -12.48 -30.18
C ASP A 5 43.67 -12.14 -29.18
N SER A 6 42.86 -11.13 -29.52
CA SER A 6 41.58 -10.87 -28.85
C SER A 6 40.51 -11.65 -29.61
N SER A 7 40.35 -12.92 -29.24
CA SER A 7 39.23 -13.75 -29.67
C SER A 7 37.95 -13.20 -29.05
N ASP A 8 37.17 -12.43 -29.81
CA ASP A 8 35.78 -12.12 -29.51
C ASP A 8 34.98 -13.44 -29.56
N GLU A 9 34.83 -14.11 -28.41
CA GLU A 9 33.94 -15.28 -28.30
C GLU A 9 32.50 -14.85 -28.65
N GLU A 10 31.94 -15.45 -29.70
CA GLU A 10 30.59 -15.16 -30.17
C GLU A 10 29.56 -15.44 -29.07
N GLU A 11 28.81 -14.42 -28.68
CA GLU A 11 27.91 -14.50 -27.54
C GLU A 11 26.74 -15.46 -27.81
N THR A 12 26.57 -16.45 -26.95
CA THR A 12 25.48 -17.44 -27.05
C THR A 12 24.10 -16.77 -26.92
N LYS A 13 23.08 -17.36 -27.52
CA LYS A 13 21.69 -16.86 -27.44
C LYS A 13 21.18 -16.76 -25.99
N GLU A 14 21.61 -17.68 -25.13
CA GLU A 14 21.32 -17.65 -23.70
C GLU A 14 21.96 -16.44 -22.99
N GLN A 15 23.21 -16.09 -23.33
CA GLN A 15 23.89 -14.91 -22.80
C GLN A 15 23.19 -13.62 -23.25
N CYS A 16 22.81 -13.51 -24.53
CA CYS A 16 22.03 -12.37 -25.03
C CYS A 16 20.68 -12.22 -24.31
N PHE A 17 19.97 -13.32 -24.06
CA PHE A 17 18.71 -13.30 -23.31
C PHE A 17 18.92 -12.83 -21.86
N ARG A 18 19.96 -13.34 -21.18
CA ARG A 18 20.32 -12.89 -19.83
C ARG A 18 20.70 -11.41 -19.77
N LYS A 19 21.43 -10.89 -20.76
CA LYS A 19 21.71 -9.45 -20.87
C LYS A 19 20.42 -8.64 -21.01
N SER A 20 19.48 -9.11 -21.83
CA SER A 20 18.17 -8.47 -22.01
C SER A 20 17.37 -8.44 -20.69
N LEU A 21 17.36 -9.54 -19.93
CA LEU A 21 16.77 -9.59 -18.59
C LEU A 21 17.46 -8.63 -17.62
N SER A 22 18.79 -8.57 -17.64
CA SER A 22 19.57 -7.69 -16.77
C SER A 22 19.33 -6.21 -17.06
N PHE A 23 19.03 -5.85 -18.31
CA PHE A 23 18.66 -4.49 -18.69
C PHE A 23 17.21 -4.16 -18.29
N ALA A 24 16.32 -5.15 -18.35
CA ALA A 24 14.91 -4.96 -18.07
C ALA A 24 14.55 -4.97 -16.57
N GLN A 25 15.37 -5.58 -15.72
CA GLN A 25 15.10 -5.66 -14.28
C GLN A 25 15.02 -4.29 -13.61
N LYS A 26 14.23 -4.19 -12.55
CA LYS A 26 14.09 -3.01 -11.71
C LYS A 26 14.57 -3.32 -10.30
N LYS A 27 15.22 -2.33 -9.70
CA LYS A 27 15.65 -2.39 -8.30
C LYS A 27 14.46 -2.11 -7.38
N SER A 28 14.25 -2.95 -6.39
CA SER A 28 13.37 -2.64 -5.26
C SER A 28 14.09 -1.78 -4.23
N THR A 29 13.37 -0.80 -3.68
CA THR A 29 13.84 0.14 -2.65
C THR A 29 13.20 -0.12 -1.29
N PHE A 30 12.41 -1.20 -1.18
CA PHE A 30 11.74 -1.56 0.06
C PHE A 30 12.69 -2.22 1.07
N GLU A 31 13.47 -3.19 0.60
CA GLU A 31 14.40 -3.94 1.43
C GLU A 31 15.64 -3.12 1.82
N ARG A 32 16.22 -3.45 2.99
CA ARG A 32 17.56 -2.97 3.38
C ARG A 32 18.65 -3.56 2.47
N THR A 33 18.46 -4.79 2.00
CA THR A 33 19.34 -5.47 1.05
C THR A 33 18.84 -5.28 -0.38
N CYS A 34 19.72 -4.89 -1.29
CA CYS A 34 19.33 -4.62 -2.68
C CYS A 34 18.77 -5.87 -3.34
N CYS A 35 17.51 -5.80 -3.81
CA CYS A 35 16.87 -6.86 -4.57
C CYS A 35 16.40 -6.33 -5.93
N TYR A 36 16.45 -7.16 -6.97
CA TYR A 36 15.98 -6.82 -8.32
C TYR A 36 14.84 -7.76 -8.73
N PHE A 37 13.87 -7.23 -9.46
CA PHE A 37 12.76 -8.00 -10.04
C PHE A 37 12.58 -7.69 -11.52
N ILE A 38 12.00 -8.63 -12.26
CA ILE A 38 11.54 -8.46 -13.64
C ILE A 38 10.10 -7.97 -13.57
N PRO A 39 9.79 -6.77 -14.10
CA PRO A 39 8.44 -6.27 -14.06
C PRO A 39 7.43 -7.14 -14.83
N GLU A 40 6.20 -7.20 -14.34
CA GLU A 40 5.12 -7.87 -15.05
C GLU A 40 4.95 -7.34 -16.49
N GLY A 41 4.65 -8.25 -17.41
CA GLY A 41 4.53 -7.96 -18.84
C GLY A 41 5.86 -7.90 -19.62
N VAL A 42 7.02 -7.72 -18.98
CA VAL A 42 8.32 -7.65 -19.68
C VAL A 42 8.63 -8.94 -20.44
N LEU A 43 8.37 -10.09 -19.84
CA LEU A 43 8.64 -11.40 -20.45
C LEU A 43 7.85 -11.62 -21.74
N SER A 44 6.69 -11.00 -21.91
CA SER A 44 5.87 -11.16 -23.12
C SER A 44 6.61 -10.73 -24.39
N GLY A 45 7.46 -9.70 -24.28
CA GLY A 45 8.30 -9.18 -25.36
C GLY A 45 9.65 -9.90 -25.50
N LEU A 46 10.17 -10.50 -24.42
CA LEU A 46 11.46 -11.20 -24.44
C LEU A 46 11.33 -12.68 -24.84
N VAL A 47 10.31 -13.37 -24.31
CA VAL A 47 10.05 -14.78 -24.55
C VAL A 47 9.22 -14.91 -25.82
N THR A 48 9.85 -14.72 -26.98
CA THR A 48 9.20 -14.88 -28.29
C THR A 48 9.36 -16.31 -28.82
N VAL A 49 8.56 -16.71 -29.80
CA VAL A 49 8.72 -18.02 -30.48
C VAL A 49 10.14 -18.19 -31.01
N GLN A 50 10.72 -17.14 -31.59
CA GLN A 50 12.09 -17.17 -32.10
C GLN A 50 13.10 -17.34 -30.95
N THR A 51 12.95 -16.57 -29.87
CA THR A 51 13.81 -16.70 -28.68
C THR A 51 13.78 -18.12 -28.12
N ILE A 52 12.60 -18.73 -28.05
CA ILE A 52 12.45 -20.11 -27.54
C ILE A 52 13.15 -21.10 -28.48
N LYS A 53 12.95 -20.98 -29.79
CA LYS A 53 13.62 -21.84 -30.79
C LYS A 53 15.14 -21.72 -30.71
N ASP A 54 15.65 -20.49 -30.66
CA ASP A 54 17.08 -20.19 -30.61
C ASP A 54 17.75 -20.80 -29.36
N VAL A 55 17.14 -20.56 -28.19
CA VAL A 55 17.68 -21.01 -26.90
C VAL A 55 17.54 -22.51 -26.69
N LEU A 56 16.45 -23.11 -27.18
CA LEU A 56 16.25 -24.56 -27.07
C LEU A 56 16.91 -25.34 -28.21
N HIS A 57 17.65 -24.67 -29.10
CA HIS A 57 18.31 -25.24 -30.28
C HIS A 57 17.34 -26.03 -31.17
N ILE A 58 16.17 -25.46 -31.46
CA ILE A 58 15.11 -26.05 -32.29
C ILE A 58 15.10 -25.34 -33.66
N ALA A 59 15.75 -25.93 -34.66
CA ALA A 59 15.75 -25.39 -36.02
C ALA A 59 14.47 -25.75 -36.79
N ASN A 60 14.14 -27.05 -36.85
CA ASN A 60 12.93 -27.58 -37.51
C ASN A 60 12.12 -28.33 -36.46
N PRO A 61 11.08 -27.72 -35.87
CA PRO A 61 10.32 -28.33 -34.80
C PRO A 61 9.61 -29.61 -35.24
N THR A 62 9.74 -30.66 -34.45
CA THR A 62 8.80 -31.77 -34.44
C THR A 62 7.46 -31.35 -33.82
N PRO A 63 6.36 -32.10 -34.03
CA PRO A 63 5.07 -31.77 -33.39
C PRO A 63 5.16 -31.64 -31.86
N ALA A 64 5.97 -32.48 -31.22
CA ALA A 64 6.19 -32.42 -29.77
C ALA A 64 6.94 -31.15 -29.34
N GLU A 65 7.84 -30.65 -30.18
CA GLU A 65 8.58 -29.40 -29.96
C GLU A 65 7.72 -28.17 -30.24
N ASP A 66 6.83 -28.20 -31.23
CA ASP A 66 5.85 -27.14 -31.44
C ASP A 66 4.93 -26.99 -30.22
N GLU A 67 4.42 -28.10 -29.69
CA GLU A 67 3.66 -28.07 -28.45
C GLU A 67 4.51 -27.60 -27.24
N LEU A 68 5.82 -27.83 -27.25
CA LEU A 68 6.71 -27.33 -26.20
C LEU A 68 6.90 -25.82 -26.32
N ILE A 69 7.11 -25.31 -27.54
CA ILE A 69 7.22 -23.88 -27.82
C ILE A 69 5.93 -23.17 -27.41
N ASP A 70 4.77 -23.72 -27.78
CA ASP A 70 3.47 -23.17 -27.41
C ASP A 70 3.29 -23.15 -25.89
N PHE A 71 3.59 -24.25 -25.20
CA PHE A 71 3.55 -24.33 -23.74
C PHE A 71 4.44 -23.27 -23.07
N VAL A 72 5.69 -23.11 -23.52
CA VAL A 72 6.60 -22.08 -22.98
C VAL A 72 6.04 -20.68 -23.21
N LYS A 73 5.53 -20.41 -24.42
CA LYS A 73 5.04 -19.08 -24.79
C LYS A 73 3.76 -18.68 -24.07
N THR A 74 2.87 -19.64 -23.82
CA THR A 74 1.51 -19.36 -23.32
C THR A 74 1.36 -19.54 -21.82
N ARG A 75 2.15 -20.45 -21.21
CA ARG A 75 1.95 -20.86 -19.81
C ARG A 75 3.20 -20.79 -18.95
N ALA A 76 4.41 -20.93 -19.52
CA ALA A 76 5.63 -21.16 -18.74
C ALA A 76 6.77 -20.17 -19.05
N SER A 77 6.44 -18.90 -19.29
CA SER A 77 7.41 -17.86 -19.65
C SER A 77 8.30 -17.46 -18.47
N LYS A 78 7.77 -17.39 -17.25
CA LYS A 78 8.55 -17.13 -16.03
C LYS A 78 9.47 -18.30 -15.72
N VAL A 79 8.97 -19.53 -15.74
CA VAL A 79 9.78 -20.73 -15.51
C VAL A 79 10.93 -20.82 -16.52
N PHE A 80 10.65 -20.58 -17.80
CA PHE A 80 11.69 -20.54 -18.84
C PHE A 80 12.73 -19.46 -18.55
N ALA A 81 12.31 -18.24 -18.20
CA ALA A 81 13.25 -17.16 -17.89
C ALA A 81 14.08 -17.43 -16.62
N ILE A 82 13.50 -18.08 -15.60
CA ILE A 82 14.21 -18.53 -14.41
C ILE A 82 15.28 -19.55 -14.79
N ALA A 83 14.95 -20.56 -15.60
CA ALA A 83 15.89 -21.60 -16.03
C ALA A 83 17.13 -20.99 -16.71
N LEU A 84 16.91 -20.02 -17.61
CA LEU A 84 18.00 -19.34 -18.30
C LEU A 84 18.82 -18.46 -17.38
N TRP A 85 18.17 -17.76 -16.44
CA TRP A 85 18.90 -16.95 -15.48
C TRP A 85 19.75 -17.79 -14.54
N ALA A 86 19.19 -18.90 -14.05
CA ALA A 86 19.84 -19.88 -13.20
C ALA A 86 20.95 -20.67 -13.94
N LYS A 87 21.13 -20.44 -15.26
CA LYS A 87 22.11 -21.13 -16.10
C LYS A 87 21.94 -22.66 -16.05
N VAL A 88 20.69 -23.12 -16.09
CA VAL A 88 20.39 -24.55 -16.14
C VAL A 88 21.02 -25.16 -17.39
N GLU A 89 21.83 -26.20 -17.22
CA GLU A 89 22.65 -26.81 -18.29
C GLU A 89 21.84 -27.28 -19.51
N ASN A 90 20.59 -27.75 -19.29
CA ASN A 90 19.72 -28.19 -20.37
C ASN A 90 18.29 -27.64 -20.19
N PRO A 91 18.03 -26.39 -20.62
CA PRO A 91 16.73 -25.76 -20.46
C PRO A 91 15.64 -26.51 -21.24
N LYS A 92 15.96 -27.11 -22.40
CA LYS A 92 15.01 -27.91 -23.19
C LYS A 92 14.47 -29.10 -22.41
N ARG A 93 15.36 -29.85 -21.75
CA ARG A 93 14.99 -31.01 -20.93
C ARG A 93 14.16 -30.58 -19.72
N MET A 94 14.51 -29.46 -19.10
CA MET A 94 13.74 -28.90 -17.99
C MET A 94 12.33 -28.49 -18.46
N MET A 95 12.20 -27.72 -19.54
CA MET A 95 10.88 -27.29 -20.04
C MET A 95 10.01 -28.48 -20.49
N ALA A 96 10.60 -29.48 -21.16
CA ALA A 96 9.90 -30.71 -21.51
C ALA A 96 9.39 -31.47 -20.27
N TYR A 97 10.19 -31.48 -19.19
CA TYR A 97 9.79 -32.06 -17.92
C TYR A 97 8.61 -31.30 -17.28
N PHE A 98 8.68 -29.96 -17.21
CA PHE A 98 7.58 -29.12 -16.70
C PHE A 98 6.29 -29.35 -17.49
N LYS A 99 6.37 -29.34 -18.82
CA LYS A 99 5.24 -29.67 -19.71
C LYS A 99 4.66 -31.05 -19.39
N SER A 100 5.51 -32.09 -19.27
CA SER A 100 5.06 -33.47 -18.99
C SER A 100 4.37 -33.64 -17.63
N LYS A 101 4.62 -32.71 -16.70
CA LYS A 101 4.01 -32.67 -15.38
C LYS A 101 2.88 -31.64 -15.27
N ASN A 102 2.59 -30.94 -16.36
CA ASN A 102 1.62 -29.84 -16.43
C ASN A 102 1.91 -28.74 -15.39
N LEU A 103 3.19 -28.40 -15.22
CA LEU A 103 3.65 -27.40 -14.27
C LEU A 103 4.01 -26.11 -14.98
N ASP A 104 3.40 -24.99 -14.61
CA ASP A 104 3.53 -23.73 -15.32
C ASP A 104 3.77 -22.51 -14.39
N ASP A 105 3.68 -21.30 -14.94
CA ASP A 105 3.94 -20.07 -14.19
C ASP A 105 2.97 -19.85 -13.01
N ASN A 106 1.79 -20.47 -13.00
CA ASN A 106 0.82 -20.39 -11.89
C ASN A 106 1.21 -21.29 -10.71
N ASP A 107 2.11 -22.24 -10.91
CA ASP A 107 2.65 -23.10 -9.85
C ASP A 107 3.84 -22.45 -9.12
N LEU A 108 4.21 -21.22 -9.51
CA LEU A 108 5.17 -20.39 -8.78
C LEU A 108 4.45 -19.61 -7.64
N PRO A 109 5.13 -19.34 -6.51
CA PRO A 109 6.46 -19.80 -6.18
C PRO A 109 6.44 -21.25 -5.67
N ILE A 110 7.52 -21.97 -5.97
CA ILE A 110 7.79 -23.31 -5.46
C ILE A 110 8.19 -23.18 -3.99
N THR A 111 7.33 -23.68 -3.09
CA THR A 111 7.51 -23.58 -1.64
C THR A 111 7.65 -24.93 -0.92
N ASP A 112 7.33 -26.06 -1.58
CA ASP A 112 7.40 -27.39 -0.97
C ASP A 112 8.79 -28.03 -1.08
N PRO A 113 9.55 -28.18 0.03
CA PRO A 113 10.86 -28.85 0.03
C PRO A 113 10.78 -30.35 -0.28
N ASN A 114 9.60 -30.99 -0.12
CA ASN A 114 9.34 -32.38 -0.49
C ASN A 114 8.81 -32.54 -1.91
N SER A 115 8.77 -31.45 -2.67
CA SER A 115 8.36 -31.49 -4.06
C SER A 115 9.14 -32.57 -4.84
N ILE A 116 8.46 -33.17 -5.82
CA ILE A 116 9.03 -34.10 -6.81
C ILE A 116 10.30 -33.50 -7.49
N TRP A 117 10.48 -32.17 -7.40
CA TRP A 117 11.61 -31.43 -7.94
C TRP A 117 12.86 -31.45 -7.08
N SER A 118 12.78 -31.71 -5.77
CA SER A 118 13.92 -31.57 -4.83
C SER A 118 15.12 -32.46 -5.17
N LYS A 119 14.91 -33.53 -5.94
CA LYS A 119 15.96 -34.44 -6.42
C LYS A 119 16.61 -34.00 -7.74
N ARG A 120 16.20 -32.88 -8.33
CA ARG A 120 16.72 -32.37 -9.61
C ARG A 120 17.91 -31.43 -9.36
N SER A 121 18.92 -31.51 -10.20
CA SER A 121 20.14 -30.69 -10.07
C SER A 121 19.86 -29.18 -10.13
N TRP A 122 18.87 -28.74 -10.90
CA TRP A 122 18.48 -27.34 -11.07
C TRP A 122 17.51 -26.82 -10.00
N TYR A 123 17.07 -27.64 -9.06
CA TYR A 123 16.01 -27.28 -8.12
C TYR A 123 16.39 -26.10 -7.23
N ASN A 124 17.58 -26.15 -6.62
CA ASN A 124 18.05 -25.12 -5.69
C ASN A 124 18.23 -23.78 -6.39
N ASP A 125 18.79 -23.77 -7.61
CA ASP A 125 18.93 -22.53 -8.37
C ASP A 125 17.57 -21.94 -8.75
N LEU A 126 16.58 -22.78 -9.09
CA LEU A 126 15.24 -22.32 -9.43
C LEU A 126 14.56 -21.66 -8.23
N ILE A 127 14.55 -22.31 -7.06
CA ILE A 127 13.90 -21.78 -5.86
C ILE A 127 14.55 -20.49 -5.35
N GLU A 128 15.85 -20.31 -5.57
CA GLU A 128 16.57 -19.09 -5.24
C GLU A 128 16.18 -17.95 -6.20
N HIS A 129 16.16 -18.24 -7.51
CA HIS A 129 16.00 -17.21 -8.53
C HIS A 129 14.55 -16.86 -8.87
N GLN A 130 13.57 -17.68 -8.48
CA GLN A 130 12.16 -17.48 -8.80
C GLN A 130 11.60 -16.13 -8.33
N TRP A 131 12.04 -15.65 -7.17
CA TRP A 131 11.51 -14.44 -6.55
C TRP A 131 11.73 -13.18 -7.37
N ARG A 132 12.75 -13.19 -8.23
CA ARG A 132 13.02 -12.12 -9.20
C ARG A 132 12.01 -12.07 -10.34
N PHE A 133 11.26 -13.14 -10.58
CA PHE A 133 10.19 -13.21 -11.59
C PHE A 133 8.80 -13.32 -10.97
N TYR A 134 8.73 -13.27 -9.63
CA TYR A 134 7.51 -13.41 -8.85
C TYR A 134 7.38 -12.27 -7.82
N ALA A 135 7.59 -11.03 -8.27
CA ALA A 135 7.35 -9.87 -7.43
C ALA A 135 5.85 -9.65 -7.22
N ALA A 136 5.47 -9.14 -6.04
CA ALA A 136 4.08 -8.98 -5.65
C ALA A 136 3.26 -8.13 -6.65
N ILE A 137 1.96 -8.42 -6.78
CA ILE A 137 1.00 -7.60 -7.53
C ILE A 137 -0.05 -7.10 -6.54
N PHE A 138 -0.18 -5.78 -6.42
CA PHE A 138 -1.13 -5.14 -5.52
C PHE A 138 -2.47 -4.90 -6.22
N SER A 139 -3.58 -5.06 -5.50
CA SER A 139 -4.92 -4.81 -6.02
C SER A 139 -5.83 -4.24 -4.95
N THR A 140 -6.75 -3.37 -5.38
CA THR A 140 -7.86 -2.87 -4.57
C THR A 140 -9.02 -3.86 -4.45
N ALA A 141 -9.09 -4.85 -5.34
CA ALA A 141 -10.16 -5.83 -5.39
C ALA A 141 -9.86 -7.11 -4.57
N LYS A 142 -8.58 -7.45 -4.38
CA LYS A 142 -8.16 -8.70 -3.74
C LYS A 142 -8.21 -8.64 -2.21
N TYR A 143 -8.26 -9.81 -1.58
CA TYR A 143 -8.07 -9.97 -0.13
C TYR A 143 -6.62 -9.63 0.26
N ASN A 144 -6.33 -9.66 1.56
CA ASN A 144 -4.99 -9.32 2.07
C ASN A 144 -3.94 -10.23 1.45
N LEU A 145 -2.77 -9.68 1.15
CA LEU A 145 -1.66 -10.44 0.57
C LEU A 145 -0.81 -11.01 1.70
N ASP A 146 -0.74 -12.33 1.77
CA ASP A 146 0.17 -13.04 2.66
C ASP A 146 1.45 -13.37 1.88
N LEU A 147 2.54 -12.68 2.23
CA LEU A 147 3.79 -12.73 1.50
C LEU A 147 4.88 -13.40 2.33
N GLU A 148 5.72 -14.19 1.67
CA GLU A 148 6.95 -14.70 2.26
C GLU A 148 8.04 -13.63 2.27
N GLU A 149 9.03 -13.75 3.16
CA GLU A 149 10.14 -12.80 3.25
C GLU A 149 10.88 -12.62 1.92
N SER A 150 11.01 -13.70 1.14
CA SER A 150 11.69 -13.70 -0.14
C SER A 150 10.89 -13.03 -1.26
N CYS A 151 9.59 -12.78 -1.07
CA CYS A 151 8.77 -12.12 -2.06
C CYS A 151 9.20 -10.66 -2.23
N ILE A 152 9.67 -10.31 -3.43
CA ILE A 152 10.13 -8.95 -3.72
C ILE A 152 8.92 -8.01 -3.84
N LEU A 153 8.93 -6.93 -3.08
CA LEU A 153 7.93 -5.87 -3.22
C LEU A 153 8.35 -4.89 -4.33
N PRO A 154 7.44 -4.56 -5.28
CA PRO A 154 7.75 -3.84 -6.53
C PRO A 154 7.87 -2.31 -6.35
N PHE A 155 8.44 -1.84 -5.24
CA PHE A 155 8.63 -0.43 -4.95
C PHE A 155 9.96 0.09 -5.55
N THR A 156 9.89 0.92 -6.58
CA THR A 156 11.06 1.37 -7.36
C THR A 156 11.72 2.65 -6.83
N SER A 157 11.04 3.37 -5.94
CA SER A 157 11.58 4.55 -5.27
C SER A 157 10.94 4.72 -3.89
N LYS A 158 11.74 5.12 -2.90
CA LYS A 158 11.28 5.60 -1.60
C LYS A 158 11.43 7.12 -1.56
N GLY A 159 10.36 7.83 -1.20
CA GLY A 159 10.38 9.28 -1.02
C GLY A 159 11.23 9.71 0.17
N GLY A 160 11.79 10.93 0.11
CA GLY A 160 12.80 11.42 1.05
C GLY A 160 12.32 11.78 2.46
N ASP A 161 11.01 11.91 2.69
CA ASP A 161 10.45 12.29 3.99
C ASP A 161 9.67 11.12 4.59
N ASP A 162 10.31 10.40 5.52
CA ASP A 162 9.60 9.54 6.47
C ASP A 162 8.88 10.46 7.47
N GLY A 163 7.63 10.82 7.15
CA GLY A 163 6.78 11.55 8.06
C GLY A 163 6.43 10.70 9.27
N ARG A 164 7.15 10.87 10.39
CA ARG A 164 6.70 10.35 11.70
C ARG A 164 5.50 11.18 12.15
N GLY A 165 4.30 10.77 11.75
CA GLY A 165 3.04 11.31 12.25
C GLY A 165 2.59 10.61 13.54
N SER A 166 1.38 10.93 14.02
CA SER A 166 0.71 10.19 15.10
C SER A 166 0.41 8.72 14.79
N PHE A 167 0.72 8.27 13.57
CA PHE A 167 0.26 7.04 12.92
C PHE A 167 1.30 5.91 12.86
N GLY A 168 2.48 6.12 13.46
CA GLY A 168 3.64 5.27 13.21
C GLY A 168 4.45 5.75 12.01
N VAL A 169 5.24 4.85 11.42
CA VAL A 169 6.11 5.17 10.27
C VAL A 169 5.29 4.99 8.99
N VAL A 170 4.95 6.11 8.34
CA VAL A 170 4.36 6.12 7.00
C VAL A 170 5.43 6.56 6.02
N SER A 171 5.73 5.69 5.06
CA SER A 171 6.72 5.96 4.02
C SER A 171 6.04 6.13 2.67
N LYS A 172 6.54 7.08 1.89
CA LYS A 172 6.11 7.32 0.51
C LYS A 172 6.86 6.38 -0.42
N TYR A 173 6.16 5.61 -1.25
CA TYR A 173 6.78 4.74 -2.24
C TYR A 173 6.19 4.92 -3.64
N LEU A 174 7.04 4.78 -4.66
CA LEU A 174 6.62 4.61 -6.04
C LEU A 174 6.51 3.11 -6.34
N VAL A 175 5.34 2.66 -6.79
CA VAL A 175 5.13 1.27 -7.22
C VAL A 175 5.32 1.18 -8.74
N HIS A 176 5.98 0.12 -9.20
CA HIS A 176 6.06 -0.14 -10.64
C HIS A 176 4.66 -0.34 -11.23
N ARG A 177 4.30 0.45 -12.26
CA ARG A 177 2.94 0.51 -12.84
C ARG A 177 2.30 -0.83 -13.20
N ASN A 178 3.10 -1.79 -13.68
CA ASN A 178 2.62 -3.13 -14.07
C ASN A 178 2.37 -4.08 -12.88
N HIS A 179 2.74 -3.69 -11.66
CA HIS A 179 2.51 -4.47 -10.43
C HIS A 179 1.29 -3.98 -9.64
N MET A 180 0.40 -3.27 -10.32
CA MET A 180 -0.93 -2.94 -9.84
C MET A 180 -1.95 -3.68 -10.70
N GLU A 181 -3.08 -4.03 -10.12
CA GLU A 181 -4.20 -4.64 -10.84
C GLU A 181 -5.49 -3.84 -10.61
N PRO A 182 -6.03 -3.18 -11.66
CA PRO A 182 -5.45 -3.08 -13.01
C PRO A 182 -4.13 -2.28 -13.03
N ALA A 183 -3.31 -2.50 -14.06
CA ALA A 183 -2.05 -1.79 -14.24
C ALA A 183 -2.27 -0.28 -14.29
N LEU A 184 -1.36 0.49 -13.67
CA LEU A 184 -1.47 1.95 -13.67
C LEU A 184 -1.13 2.50 -15.06
N GLN A 185 -1.84 3.55 -15.46
CA GLN A 185 -1.50 4.32 -16.66
C GLN A 185 -0.19 5.09 -16.46
N ASP A 186 -0.05 5.72 -15.29
CA ASP A 186 1.10 6.54 -14.91
C ASP A 186 1.74 6.06 -13.61
N ASP A 187 3.03 6.35 -13.46
CA ASP A 187 3.74 6.08 -12.21
C ASP A 187 3.09 6.90 -11.08
N SER A 188 2.70 6.22 -10.01
CA SER A 188 1.96 6.81 -8.90
C SER A 188 2.64 6.52 -7.57
N TYR A 189 2.63 7.52 -6.69
CA TYR A 189 3.07 7.36 -5.31
C TYR A 189 1.95 6.83 -4.44
N PHE A 190 2.34 6.03 -3.45
CA PHE A 190 1.47 5.47 -2.44
C PHE A 190 2.07 5.69 -1.06
N ALA A 191 1.20 5.81 -0.05
CA ALA A 191 1.58 5.79 1.34
C ALA A 191 1.57 4.35 1.85
N VAL A 192 2.68 3.88 2.43
CA VAL A 192 2.77 2.57 3.09
C VAL A 192 2.98 2.79 4.58
N LYS A 193 2.01 2.38 5.38
CA LYS A 193 2.02 2.43 6.85
C LYS A 193 2.44 1.05 7.37
N GLU A 194 3.56 1.01 8.09
CA GLU A 194 3.99 -0.18 8.83
C GLU A 194 3.33 -0.18 10.21
N ILE A 195 2.63 -1.26 10.56
CA ILE A 195 2.12 -1.44 11.92
C ILE A 195 3.26 -1.93 12.79
N GLN A 196 3.63 -1.11 13.78
CA GLN A 196 4.70 -1.45 14.70
C GLN A 196 4.32 -2.66 15.56
N ALA A 197 5.22 -3.63 15.63
CA ALA A 197 5.05 -4.79 16.49
C ALA A 197 5.05 -4.36 17.97
N THR A 198 4.09 -4.86 18.74
CA THR A 198 4.12 -4.86 20.21
C THR A 198 4.72 -6.17 20.72
N GLU A 199 4.87 -6.30 22.05
CA GLU A 199 5.35 -7.55 22.67
C GLU A 199 4.44 -8.75 22.36
N ASP A 200 3.14 -8.51 22.13
CA ASP A 200 2.17 -9.52 21.72
C ASP A 200 1.88 -9.44 20.21
N ALA A 201 2.35 -10.45 19.46
CA ALA A 201 2.14 -10.54 18.02
C ALA A 201 0.69 -10.88 17.64
N GLN A 202 -0.04 -11.59 18.51
CA GLN A 202 -1.44 -11.95 18.27
C GLN A 202 -2.32 -10.71 18.38
N GLU A 203 -2.07 -9.85 19.38
CA GLU A 203 -2.75 -8.56 19.53
C GLU A 203 -2.54 -7.67 18.28
N VAL A 204 -1.32 -7.60 17.75
CA VAL A 204 -1.02 -6.84 16.51
C VAL A 204 -1.83 -7.35 15.33
N ALA A 205 -1.83 -8.67 15.12
CA ALA A 205 -2.55 -9.29 14.02
C ALA A 205 -4.07 -9.01 14.10
N GLU A 206 -4.66 -9.17 15.28
CA GLU A 206 -6.08 -8.89 15.51
C GLU A 206 -6.43 -7.41 15.31
N HIS A 207 -5.58 -6.50 15.75
CA HIS A 207 -5.77 -5.07 15.53
C HIS A 207 -5.66 -4.71 14.05
N TRP A 208 -4.69 -5.25 13.34
CA TRP A 208 -4.50 -5.03 11.92
C TRP A 208 -5.69 -5.57 11.10
N GLU A 209 -6.17 -6.78 11.39
CA GLU A 209 -7.35 -7.34 10.72
C GLU A 209 -8.61 -6.49 10.93
N LYS A 210 -8.82 -5.97 12.15
CA LYS A 210 -9.90 -5.04 12.46
C LYS A 210 -9.77 -3.73 11.67
N GLU A 211 -8.57 -3.15 11.60
CA GLU A 211 -8.28 -1.94 10.82
C GLU A 211 -8.52 -2.17 9.33
N VAL A 212 -8.04 -3.27 8.76
CA VAL A 212 -8.29 -3.66 7.37
C VAL A 212 -9.78 -3.79 7.08
N LYS A 213 -10.56 -4.43 7.97
CA LYS A 213 -12.01 -4.58 7.79
C LYS A 213 -12.71 -3.22 7.76
N ALA A 214 -12.33 -2.30 8.65
CA ALA A 214 -12.87 -0.94 8.67
C ALA A 214 -12.52 -0.20 7.37
N LEU A 215 -11.26 -0.22 6.95
CA LEU A 215 -10.78 0.43 5.72
C LEU A 215 -11.46 -0.09 4.46
N ARG A 216 -11.62 -1.42 4.33
CA ARG A 216 -12.38 -2.02 3.23
C ARG A 216 -13.84 -1.58 3.24
N THR A 217 -14.43 -1.39 4.42
CA THR A 217 -15.80 -0.89 4.52
C THR A 217 -15.89 0.57 4.10
N MET A 218 -14.94 1.41 4.52
CA MET A 218 -14.87 2.82 4.11
C MET A 218 -14.71 2.97 2.60
N ASN A 219 -13.88 2.13 1.96
CA ASN A 219 -13.74 2.11 0.50
C ASN A 219 -15.06 1.82 -0.23
N ARG A 220 -15.94 0.99 0.32
CA ARG A 220 -17.23 0.65 -0.29
C ARG A 220 -18.25 1.80 -0.24
N LEU A 221 -17.99 2.82 0.58
CA LEU A 221 -18.85 4.01 0.64
C LEU A 221 -18.68 4.91 -0.58
N ASP A 222 -17.60 4.70 -1.35
CA ASP A 222 -17.30 5.42 -2.59
C ASP A 222 -17.38 6.95 -2.41
N GLN A 223 -16.79 7.43 -1.30
CA GLN A 223 -16.77 8.85 -0.97
C GLN A 223 -15.44 9.47 -1.37
N GLU A 224 -15.48 10.53 -2.19
CA GLU A 224 -14.29 11.27 -2.63
C GLU A 224 -13.47 11.83 -1.44
N HIS A 225 -14.15 12.20 -0.36
CA HIS A 225 -13.57 12.81 0.84
C HIS A 225 -13.13 11.78 1.90
N ILE A 226 -12.95 10.51 1.52
CA ILE A 226 -12.30 9.47 2.33
C ILE A 226 -11.02 9.05 1.63
N VAL A 227 -9.91 8.96 2.37
CA VAL A 227 -8.63 8.48 1.81
C VAL A 227 -8.80 7.05 1.33
N ARG A 228 -8.50 6.82 0.06
CA ARG A 228 -8.64 5.51 -0.57
C ARG A 228 -7.60 4.53 -0.04
N PHE A 229 -8.09 3.49 0.62
CA PHE A 229 -7.29 2.32 0.96
C PHE A 229 -7.00 1.51 -0.31
N ILE A 230 -5.74 1.12 -0.51
CA ILE A 230 -5.33 0.38 -1.70
C ILE A 230 -5.33 -1.11 -1.40
N THR A 231 -4.52 -1.54 -0.44
CA THR A 231 -4.45 -2.95 -0.06
C THR A 231 -3.75 -3.08 1.29
N ALA A 232 -3.80 -4.27 1.85
CA ALA A 232 -3.06 -4.65 3.04
C ALA A 232 -2.27 -5.91 2.74
N PHE A 233 -1.06 -5.98 3.27
CA PHE A 233 -0.21 -7.14 3.11
C PHE A 233 0.55 -7.45 4.40
N ARG A 234 0.74 -8.74 4.66
CA ARG A 234 1.58 -9.26 5.73
C ARG A 234 2.82 -9.88 5.11
N ARG A 235 3.98 -9.72 5.73
CA ARG A 235 5.21 -10.41 5.36
C ARG A 235 5.72 -11.27 6.50
N ARG A 236 5.82 -12.58 6.27
CA ARG A 236 6.34 -13.53 7.26
C ARG A 236 7.86 -13.42 7.33
N ARG A 237 8.44 -13.26 8.53
CA ARG A 237 9.90 -13.33 8.71
C ARG A 237 10.36 -14.75 8.99
N GLN A 238 11.51 -15.14 8.44
CA GLN A 238 12.12 -16.47 8.63
C GLN A 238 12.48 -16.74 10.10
N HIS A 239 12.79 -15.71 10.89
CA HIS A 239 13.16 -15.82 12.30
C HIS A 239 12.00 -15.54 13.27
N GLY A 240 10.76 -15.57 12.77
CA GLY A 240 9.54 -15.42 13.57
C GLY A 240 8.94 -14.01 13.54
N GLY A 241 7.61 -13.96 13.65
CA GLY A 241 6.82 -12.74 13.59
C GLY A 241 6.42 -12.32 12.18
N ASP A 242 5.25 -11.70 12.08
CA ASP A 242 4.72 -11.14 10.83
C ASP A 242 4.83 -9.61 10.85
N GLU A 243 5.34 -9.05 9.76
CA GLU A 243 5.26 -7.62 9.49
C GLU A 243 3.91 -7.31 8.85
N HIS A 244 3.23 -6.27 9.31
CA HIS A 244 1.90 -5.91 8.85
C HIS A 244 1.91 -4.52 8.24
N TYR A 245 1.39 -4.39 7.02
CA TYR A 245 1.42 -3.16 6.25
C TYR A 245 0.05 -2.80 5.72
N LEU A 246 -0.19 -1.49 5.61
CA LEU A 246 -1.36 -0.89 4.98
C LEU A 246 -0.90 0.08 3.90
N MET A 247 -1.52 0.02 2.73
CA MET A 247 -1.18 0.85 1.59
C MET A 247 -2.36 1.74 1.21
N PHE A 248 -2.11 3.03 1.00
CA PHE A 248 -3.12 4.05 0.69
C PHE A 248 -2.69 4.90 -0.50
N GLU A 249 -3.64 5.61 -1.11
CA GLU A 249 -3.30 6.72 -2.00
C GLU A 249 -2.43 7.76 -1.28
N TRP A 250 -1.47 8.36 -1.98
CA TRP A 250 -0.57 9.36 -1.42
C TRP A 250 -1.19 10.77 -1.46
N ALA A 251 -1.25 11.44 -0.30
CA ALA A 251 -1.64 12.84 -0.19
C ALA A 251 -0.47 13.77 -0.50
N ASP A 252 -0.43 14.33 -1.71
CA ASP A 252 0.64 15.18 -2.21
C ASP A 252 0.65 16.62 -1.64
N GLY A 253 -0.40 17.02 -0.93
CA GLY A 253 -0.50 18.29 -0.19
C GLY A 253 -0.20 18.18 1.31
N GLY A 254 0.09 16.98 1.83
CA GLY A 254 0.24 16.74 3.27
C GLY A 254 -1.10 16.70 4.01
N ASN A 255 -1.16 17.21 5.23
CA ASN A 255 -2.39 17.34 6.01
C ASN A 255 -2.89 18.79 6.10
N LEU A 256 -4.01 19.02 6.77
CA LEU A 256 -4.64 20.34 6.85
C LEU A 256 -3.76 21.38 7.56
N ARG A 257 -2.91 20.97 8.51
CA ARG A 257 -1.89 21.86 9.09
C ARG A 257 -0.85 22.28 8.05
N ASN A 258 -0.47 21.39 7.13
CA ASN A 258 0.41 21.73 6.01
C ASN A 258 -0.25 22.74 5.07
N LEU A 259 -1.55 22.60 4.77
CA LEU A 259 -2.30 23.57 3.97
C LEU A 259 -2.19 24.98 4.55
N TRP A 260 -2.44 25.13 5.85
CA TRP A 260 -2.40 26.42 6.53
C TRP A 260 -1.01 27.04 6.55
N LYS A 261 0.04 26.20 6.65
CA LYS A 261 1.44 26.65 6.56
C LYS A 261 1.82 27.09 5.14
N ASN A 262 1.36 26.35 4.14
CA ASN A 262 1.70 26.58 2.72
C ASN A 262 0.91 27.75 2.12
N MET A 263 -0.29 28.04 2.66
CA MET A 263 -1.10 29.21 2.31
C MET A 263 -1.36 30.06 3.56
N PRO A 264 -0.35 30.79 4.07
CA PRO A 264 -0.43 31.47 5.36
C PRO A 264 -1.34 32.71 5.36
N SER A 265 -1.61 33.29 4.19
CA SER A 265 -2.45 34.49 4.06
C SER A 265 -3.34 34.36 2.82
N PRO A 266 -4.40 33.54 2.88
CA PRO A 266 -5.31 33.37 1.76
C PRO A 266 -5.98 34.71 1.43
N THR A 267 -6.05 35.06 0.14
CA THR A 267 -6.86 36.20 -0.29
C THR A 267 -8.32 35.78 -0.31
N LEU A 268 -9.15 36.41 0.52
CA LEU A 268 -10.56 36.10 0.63
C LEU A 268 -11.30 36.51 -0.66
N THR A 269 -11.55 35.53 -1.52
CA THR A 269 -12.29 35.70 -2.77
C THR A 269 -13.53 34.80 -2.76
N ALA A 270 -14.60 35.20 -3.45
CA ALA A 270 -15.80 34.37 -3.55
C ALA A 270 -15.52 32.95 -4.10
N PRO A 271 -14.61 32.74 -5.09
CA PRO A 271 -14.20 31.41 -5.50
C PRO A 271 -13.54 30.59 -4.38
N LEU A 272 -12.62 31.18 -3.61
CA LEU A 272 -11.96 30.49 -2.50
C LEU A 272 -12.94 30.10 -1.40
N VAL A 273 -13.82 31.03 -1.00
CA VAL A 273 -14.88 30.77 -0.01
C VAL A 273 -15.76 29.60 -0.47
N LYS A 274 -16.20 29.63 -1.73
CA LYS A 274 -17.00 28.56 -2.32
C LYS A 274 -16.25 27.22 -2.33
N ASP A 275 -14.96 27.23 -2.63
CA ASP A 275 -14.14 26.02 -2.64
C ASP A 275 -13.99 25.42 -1.24
N VAL A 276 -13.66 26.23 -0.22
CA VAL A 276 -13.57 25.78 1.18
C VAL A 276 -14.90 25.19 1.66
N ILE A 277 -16.03 25.87 1.40
CA ILE A 277 -17.36 25.37 1.80
C ILE A 277 -17.69 24.03 1.12
N LYS A 278 -17.30 23.85 -0.15
CA LYS A 278 -17.46 22.56 -0.84
C LYS A 278 -16.65 21.45 -0.17
N GLN A 279 -15.41 21.74 0.23
CA GLN A 279 -14.57 20.76 0.93
C GLN A 279 -15.18 20.37 2.28
N VAL A 280 -15.66 21.34 3.07
CA VAL A 280 -16.36 21.08 4.35
C VAL A 280 -17.62 20.24 4.14
N LEU A 281 -18.44 20.57 3.13
CA LEU A 281 -19.62 19.77 2.77
C LEU A 281 -19.23 18.34 2.39
N GLY A 282 -18.16 18.17 1.65
CA GLY A 282 -17.61 16.88 1.26
C GLY A 282 -17.20 16.02 2.44
N LEU A 283 -16.41 16.59 3.36
CA LEU A 283 -16.02 15.94 4.62
C LEU A 283 -17.25 15.54 5.45
N ALA A 284 -18.26 16.41 5.55
CA ALA A 284 -19.50 16.11 6.26
C ALA A 284 -20.28 14.95 5.62
N LYS A 285 -20.36 14.90 4.28
CA LYS A 285 -20.99 13.78 3.55
C LYS A 285 -20.24 12.46 3.75
N ALA A 286 -18.90 12.50 3.72
CA ALA A 286 -18.08 11.33 4.01
C ALA A 286 -18.32 10.79 5.43
N LEU A 287 -18.37 11.70 6.41
CA LEU A 287 -18.64 11.33 7.79
C LEU A 287 -20.05 10.77 7.97
N ASP A 288 -21.06 11.39 7.35
CA ASP A 288 -22.45 10.91 7.35
C ASP A 288 -22.57 9.50 6.75
N ALA A 289 -21.91 9.26 5.61
CA ALA A 289 -21.89 7.95 4.97
C ALA A 289 -21.26 6.87 5.88
N ALA A 290 -20.16 7.20 6.57
CA ALA A 290 -19.52 6.28 7.53
C ALA A 290 -20.40 6.04 8.77
N HIS A 291 -21.09 7.09 9.23
CA HIS A 291 -21.97 7.07 10.39
C HIS A 291 -23.29 6.35 10.15
N ASN A 292 -23.74 6.23 8.91
CA ASN A 292 -25.06 5.70 8.54
C ASN A 292 -24.96 4.62 7.44
N LEU A 293 -24.27 3.50 7.71
CA LEU A 293 -24.08 2.40 6.76
C LEU A 293 -25.41 1.69 6.45
N ASN A 294 -26.09 2.12 5.39
CA ASN A 294 -27.14 1.41 4.65
C ASN A 294 -28.08 0.50 5.46
N ALA A 295 -28.90 1.09 6.33
CA ALA A 295 -30.10 0.49 6.95
C ALA A 295 -29.93 -0.80 7.79
N THR A 296 -28.72 -1.36 7.93
CA THR A 296 -28.44 -2.50 8.82
C THR A 296 -28.21 -2.07 10.27
N GLY A 297 -28.10 -0.76 10.52
CA GLY A 297 -27.80 -0.19 11.85
C GLY A 297 -26.31 -0.19 12.20
N ALA A 298 -25.44 -0.73 11.35
CA ALA A 298 -24.00 -0.63 11.50
C ALA A 298 -23.54 0.82 11.23
N SER A 299 -22.55 1.27 11.99
CA SER A 299 -22.04 2.65 11.91
C SER A 299 -20.57 2.66 12.31
N TYR A 300 -19.70 3.31 11.54
CA TYR A 300 -18.33 3.54 11.94
C TYR A 300 -18.19 4.93 12.51
N ARG A 301 -17.70 5.02 13.75
CA ARG A 301 -17.13 6.28 14.26
C ARG A 301 -15.66 6.35 13.93
N HIS A 302 -15.14 7.54 13.67
CA HIS A 302 -13.72 7.76 13.49
C HIS A 302 -12.99 7.79 14.83
N GLY A 303 -13.43 8.62 15.78
CA GLY A 303 -12.92 8.65 17.16
C GLY A 303 -11.60 9.38 17.40
N ASP A 304 -10.99 9.98 16.36
CA ASP A 304 -9.74 10.77 16.44
C ASP A 304 -9.71 11.83 15.32
N LEU A 305 -10.84 12.45 14.98
CA LEU A 305 -10.84 13.51 13.97
C LEU A 305 -10.07 14.74 14.46
N LYS A 306 -9.11 15.19 13.66
CA LYS A 306 -8.27 16.37 13.89
C LYS A 306 -7.65 16.84 12.57
N PRO A 307 -7.14 18.08 12.47
CA PRO A 307 -6.51 18.58 11.25
C PRO A 307 -5.39 17.70 10.70
N GLU A 308 -4.65 17.00 11.56
CA GLU A 308 -3.58 16.07 11.17
C GLU A 308 -4.11 14.82 10.44
N ASN A 309 -5.38 14.47 10.64
CA ASN A 309 -6.06 13.33 10.02
C ASN A 309 -6.90 13.76 8.79
N ILE A 310 -6.93 15.05 8.45
CA ILE A 310 -7.50 15.55 7.20
C ILE A 310 -6.38 15.78 6.20
N LEU A 311 -6.31 14.93 5.17
CA LEU A 311 -5.27 14.92 4.17
C LEU A 311 -5.65 15.77 2.95
N VAL A 312 -4.65 16.39 2.32
CA VAL A 312 -4.79 17.30 1.19
C VAL A 312 -4.26 16.63 -0.06
N PHE A 313 -5.11 16.54 -1.09
CA PHE A 313 -4.75 16.07 -2.42
C PHE A 313 -4.79 17.28 -3.35
N ASN A 314 -3.65 17.72 -3.89
CA ASN A 314 -3.55 18.99 -4.63
C ASN A 314 -4.35 18.99 -5.95
N LYS A 315 -4.85 17.81 -6.36
CA LYS A 315 -5.77 17.70 -7.49
C LYS A 315 -7.17 18.19 -7.07
N GLY A 316 -7.67 19.19 -7.77
CA GLY A 316 -9.04 19.71 -7.66
C GLY A 316 -9.15 20.95 -6.77
N GLY A 317 -9.93 21.94 -7.23
CA GLY A 317 -10.19 23.16 -6.46
C GLY A 317 -8.98 24.10 -6.33
N LEU A 318 -9.12 25.11 -5.48
CA LEU A 318 -8.09 26.09 -5.14
C LEU A 318 -7.25 25.63 -3.95
N ILE A 319 -7.81 24.83 -3.06
CA ILE A 319 -7.13 24.33 -1.85
C ILE A 319 -6.79 22.84 -1.90
N GLY A 320 -7.04 22.19 -3.04
CA GLY A 320 -7.01 20.73 -3.14
C GLY A 320 -8.32 20.08 -2.68
N THR A 321 -8.37 18.75 -2.81
CA THR A 321 -9.43 17.92 -2.26
C THR A 321 -9.05 17.46 -0.85
N LEU A 322 -9.87 17.76 0.14
CA LEU A 322 -9.68 17.35 1.53
C LEU A 322 -10.28 15.97 1.76
N LYS A 323 -9.53 15.04 2.35
CA LYS A 323 -10.00 13.68 2.63
C LYS A 323 -9.73 13.26 4.08
N ILE A 324 -10.67 12.56 4.67
CA ILE A 324 -10.54 11.96 6.01
C ILE A 324 -9.65 10.72 5.91
N GLY A 325 -8.50 10.74 6.59
CA GLY A 325 -7.57 9.62 6.71
C GLY A 325 -7.54 9.01 8.11
N ASP A 326 -6.75 7.95 8.27
CA ASP A 326 -6.51 7.23 9.54
C ASP A 326 -7.74 6.71 10.28
N TRP A 327 -8.44 5.77 9.64
CA TRP A 327 -9.52 5.00 10.26
C TRP A 327 -9.01 3.86 11.17
N GLY A 328 -7.75 3.88 11.62
CA GLY A 328 -7.17 2.81 12.45
C GLY A 328 -7.80 2.68 13.83
N GLU A 329 -8.29 3.79 14.38
CA GLU A 329 -9.07 3.81 15.61
C GLU A 329 -10.59 3.75 15.37
N ALA A 330 -11.01 3.57 14.12
CA ALA A 330 -12.43 3.48 13.80
C ALA A 330 -13.05 2.23 14.42
N ARG A 331 -14.27 2.37 14.92
CA ARG A 331 -15.00 1.29 15.60
C ARG A 331 -16.44 1.23 15.11
N GLU A 332 -16.90 0.01 14.89
CA GLU A 332 -18.29 -0.28 14.58
C GLU A 332 -19.17 -0.04 15.82
N HIS A 333 -20.33 0.58 15.62
CA HIS A 333 -21.33 0.86 16.63
C HIS A 333 -21.94 -0.46 17.13
N GLY A 334 -21.42 -0.97 18.25
CA GLY A 334 -21.86 -2.23 18.86
C GLY A 334 -20.78 -2.94 19.68
N GLN A 335 -19.50 -2.70 19.39
CA GLN A 335 -18.38 -3.27 20.14
C GLN A 335 -18.07 -2.47 21.41
N ALA A 336 -17.78 -3.17 22.51
CA ALA A 336 -17.39 -2.54 23.78
C ALA A 336 -16.09 -1.74 23.62
N THR A 337 -16.04 -0.52 24.15
CA THR A 337 -14.76 0.16 24.32
C THR A 337 -14.01 -0.47 25.49
N GLU A 338 -12.91 -1.13 25.21
CA GLU A 338 -11.86 -1.26 26.21
C GLU A 338 -11.11 0.07 26.27
N MET A 339 -11.04 0.66 27.46
CA MET A 339 -10.14 1.78 27.69
C MET A 339 -8.72 1.27 27.46
N ARG A 340 -8.04 1.73 26.41
CA ARG A 340 -6.59 1.54 26.34
C ARG A 340 -5.96 2.25 27.53
N PRO A 341 -5.09 1.59 28.32
CA PRO A 341 -4.16 2.31 29.16
C PRO A 341 -3.25 3.13 28.24
N SER A 342 -3.23 4.44 28.51
CA SER A 342 -2.52 5.45 27.73
C SER A 342 -1.05 5.09 27.44
N LYS A 343 -0.69 4.87 26.17
CA LYS A 343 0.70 4.97 25.68
C LYS A 343 0.76 5.46 24.23
N THR A 344 0.15 6.61 23.95
CA THR A 344 0.64 7.49 22.88
C THR A 344 1.29 8.69 23.55
N THR A 345 2.55 8.94 23.23
CA THR A 345 3.36 10.08 23.67
C THR A 345 2.82 11.43 23.18
N ALA A 346 1.73 11.43 22.40
CA ALA A 346 1.00 12.61 21.92
C ALA A 346 -0.13 13.08 22.87
N LYS A 347 0.04 12.94 24.19
CA LYS A 347 -1.00 13.23 25.21
C LYS A 347 -1.58 14.66 25.18
N TYR A 348 -0.94 15.62 24.51
CA TYR A 348 -1.32 17.03 24.57
C TYR A 348 -2.00 17.58 23.30
N GLY A 349 -1.71 17.04 22.12
CA GLY A 349 -2.30 17.53 20.85
C GLY A 349 -3.71 16.97 20.57
N THR A 350 -3.96 15.73 20.99
CA THR A 350 -5.22 15.01 20.72
C THR A 350 -6.41 15.51 21.56
N ARG A 351 -6.17 16.08 22.76
CA ARG A 351 -7.24 16.51 23.67
C ARG A 351 -8.14 17.62 23.14
N ARG A 352 -7.59 18.49 22.28
CA ARG A 352 -8.28 19.69 21.80
C ARG A 352 -9.58 19.35 21.06
N TYR A 353 -9.60 18.28 20.28
CA TYR A 353 -10.75 17.89 19.47
C TYR A 353 -11.69 16.91 20.18
N GLU A 354 -11.40 16.54 21.43
CA GLU A 354 -12.26 15.65 22.19
C GLU A 354 -13.53 16.40 22.62
N ALA A 355 -14.66 15.74 22.45
CA ALA A 355 -15.94 16.28 22.90
C ALA A 355 -16.04 16.29 24.44
N PRO A 356 -16.77 17.26 25.03
CA PRO A 356 -16.76 17.53 26.47
C PRO A 356 -17.33 16.38 27.33
N GLU A 357 -18.08 15.44 26.77
CA GLU A 357 -18.50 14.23 27.47
C GLU A 357 -17.33 13.32 27.90
N VAL A 358 -16.15 13.48 27.29
CA VAL A 358 -14.93 12.75 27.68
C VAL A 358 -14.37 13.27 29.01
N GLU A 359 -14.42 14.59 29.24
CA GLU A 359 -13.90 15.21 30.46
C GLU A 359 -14.88 15.14 31.62
N THR A 360 -16.15 15.42 31.35
CA THR A 360 -17.20 15.50 32.38
C THR A 360 -17.58 14.14 32.98
N GLY A 361 -17.15 13.04 32.35
CA GLY A 361 -17.53 11.68 32.75
C GLY A 361 -19.05 11.44 32.69
N VAL A 362 -19.80 12.36 32.07
CA VAL A 362 -21.25 12.29 31.89
C VAL A 362 -21.52 11.21 30.85
N THR A 363 -21.54 9.97 31.34
CA THR A 363 -22.08 8.85 30.62
C THR A 363 -23.58 9.05 30.47
N PRO A 364 -24.20 8.71 29.33
CA PRO A 364 -25.64 8.82 29.12
C PRO A 364 -26.43 7.78 29.96
N LYS A 365 -26.29 7.82 31.29
CA LYS A 365 -27.14 7.12 32.26
C LYS A 365 -28.59 7.60 32.19
N TRP A 366 -28.82 8.84 31.75
CA TRP A 366 -30.15 9.46 31.67
C TRP A 366 -30.97 9.10 30.41
N LEU A 367 -30.39 8.35 29.46
CA LEU A 367 -31.03 7.99 28.17
C LEU A 367 -31.02 6.48 27.88
N GLY A 368 -30.66 5.64 28.85
CA GLY A 368 -30.61 4.18 28.65
C GLY A 368 -29.47 3.69 27.74
N GLN A 369 -28.44 4.51 27.49
CA GLN A 369 -27.27 4.13 26.68
C GLN A 369 -26.14 3.55 27.54
N SER A 370 -25.53 2.47 27.07
CA SER A 370 -24.43 1.76 27.75
C SER A 370 -23.21 2.66 28.01
N THR A 371 -22.63 2.52 29.21
CA THR A 371 -21.46 3.25 29.74
C THR A 371 -20.14 3.02 28.99
N LYS A 372 -20.10 2.10 28.02
CA LYS A 372 -18.90 1.76 27.23
C LYS A 372 -18.96 2.26 25.78
N ARG A 373 -19.70 3.34 25.49
CA ARG A 373 -20.00 3.76 24.10
C ARG A 373 -19.72 5.25 23.89
N ARG A 374 -18.65 5.60 23.16
CA ARG A 374 -18.50 6.95 22.59
C ARG A 374 -19.48 7.14 21.44
N SER A 375 -20.23 8.25 21.49
CA SER A 375 -21.27 8.61 20.53
C SER A 375 -20.68 9.07 19.19
N ARG A 376 -21.45 8.96 18.10
CA ARG A 376 -21.15 9.60 16.82
C ARG A 376 -21.01 11.12 16.94
N LEU A 377 -21.70 11.70 17.92
CA LEU A 377 -21.65 13.12 18.24
C LEU A 377 -20.23 13.58 18.59
N TYR A 378 -19.36 12.66 19.03
CA TYR A 378 -17.95 12.94 19.26
C TYR A 378 -17.24 13.41 17.98
N ASP A 379 -17.46 12.70 16.87
CA ASP A 379 -16.88 13.10 15.57
C ASP A 379 -17.50 14.40 15.07
N ILE A 380 -18.78 14.65 15.37
CA ILE A 380 -19.48 15.89 14.99
C ILE A 380 -18.88 17.11 15.73
N TRP A 381 -18.58 16.97 17.01
CA TRP A 381 -17.87 17.99 17.78
C TRP A 381 -16.51 18.31 17.14
N ALA A 382 -15.69 17.28 16.93
CA ALA A 382 -14.38 17.44 16.30
C ALA A 382 -14.46 18.10 14.92
N MET A 383 -15.46 17.73 14.09
CA MET A 383 -15.69 18.36 12.80
C MET A 383 -16.11 19.83 12.93
N GLY A 384 -16.88 20.19 13.97
CA GLY A 384 -17.20 21.58 14.31
C GLY A 384 -15.94 22.41 14.62
N CYS A 385 -15.05 21.87 15.45
CA CYS A 385 -13.75 22.47 15.77
C CYS A 385 -12.90 22.69 14.50
N ILE A 386 -12.78 21.68 13.64
CA ILE A 386 -12.03 21.77 12.38
C ILE A 386 -12.63 22.83 11.46
N THR A 387 -13.97 22.91 11.38
CA THR A 387 -14.68 23.91 10.56
C THR A 387 -14.45 25.33 11.09
N LEU A 388 -14.39 25.51 12.41
CA LEU A 388 -14.06 26.77 13.04
C LEU A 388 -12.62 27.20 12.72
N GLU A 389 -11.63 26.31 12.85
CA GLU A 389 -10.23 26.61 12.48
C GLU A 389 -10.09 26.97 11.00
N LEU A 390 -10.77 26.22 10.11
CA LEU A 390 -10.83 26.54 8.69
C LEU A 390 -11.39 27.93 8.42
N THR A 391 -12.43 28.33 9.16
CA THR A 391 -13.06 29.65 9.03
C THR A 391 -12.11 30.75 9.50
N ILE A 392 -11.43 30.55 10.64
CA ILE A 392 -10.44 31.50 11.17
C ILE A 392 -9.27 31.64 10.19
N TRP A 393 -8.73 30.53 9.68
CA TRP A 393 -7.67 30.56 8.68
C TRP A 393 -8.12 31.28 7.40
N LEU A 394 -9.33 31.03 6.92
CA LEU A 394 -9.86 31.65 5.71
C LEU A 394 -10.01 33.18 5.86
N LEU A 395 -10.41 33.65 7.04
CA LEU A 395 -10.65 35.08 7.32
C LEU A 395 -9.39 35.84 7.75
N TYR A 396 -8.51 35.20 8.51
CA TYR A 396 -7.41 35.86 9.23
C TYR A 396 -6.03 35.22 8.96
N GLY A 397 -5.96 34.23 8.07
CA GLY A 397 -4.74 33.50 7.76
C GLY A 397 -4.19 32.68 8.93
N ALA A 398 -3.00 32.13 8.70
CA ALA A 398 -2.26 31.35 9.69
C ALA A 398 -1.89 32.17 10.94
N GLU A 399 -1.73 33.49 10.81
CA GLU A 399 -1.47 34.35 11.96
C GLU A 399 -2.69 34.43 12.89
N GLY A 400 -3.88 34.64 12.33
CA GLY A 400 -5.12 34.66 13.10
C GLY A 400 -5.41 33.32 13.77
N LEU A 401 -5.20 32.22 13.04
CA LEU A 401 -5.30 30.88 13.61
C LEU A 401 -4.28 30.65 14.73
N GLY A 402 -3.03 31.10 14.55
CA GLY A 402 -2.01 31.04 15.59
C GLY A 402 -2.31 31.90 16.81
N ARG A 403 -2.98 33.06 16.65
CA ARG A 403 -3.46 33.88 17.78
C ARG A 403 -4.56 33.14 18.54
N PHE A 404 -5.56 32.61 17.82
CA PHE A 404 -6.63 31.81 18.40
C PHE A 404 -6.08 30.61 19.19
N ASP A 405 -5.11 29.89 18.61
CA ASP A 405 -4.45 28.74 19.26
C ASP A 405 -3.75 29.11 20.57
N ARG A 406 -3.18 30.32 20.67
CA ARG A 406 -2.53 30.82 21.88
C ARG A 406 -3.53 31.29 22.93
N GLU A 407 -4.61 31.94 22.51
CA GLU A 407 -5.65 32.45 23.41
C GLU A 407 -6.46 31.33 24.07
N LEU A 408 -6.73 30.24 23.33
CA LEU A 408 -7.32 29.03 23.89
C LEU A 408 -6.46 28.43 25.01
N GLY A 409 -5.14 28.59 24.96
CA GLY A 409 -4.20 28.04 25.93
C GLY A 409 -3.75 26.60 25.62
N PHE A 410 -2.63 26.18 26.22
CA PHE A 410 -2.12 24.81 26.08
C PHE A 410 -2.87 23.85 27.01
N GLY A 411 -3.55 22.84 26.45
CA GLY A 411 -4.23 21.79 27.20
C GLY A 411 -5.73 22.02 27.49
N SER A 412 -6.32 23.08 26.93
CA SER A 412 -7.75 23.34 26.96
C SER A 412 -8.51 22.54 25.90
N PHE A 413 -9.75 22.20 26.22
CA PHE A 413 -10.76 21.76 25.26
C PHE A 413 -11.31 22.98 24.51
N TYR A 414 -11.97 22.74 23.37
CA TYR A 414 -12.83 23.74 22.75
C TYR A 414 -13.97 24.19 23.67
#